data_AF-A0A0A1VBD6-F1
#
_entry.id   AF-A0A0A1VBD6-F1
#
_cell.length_a   1.000
_cell.length_b   1.000
_cell.length_c   1.000
_cell.angle_alpha   90.00
_cell.angle_beta   90.00
_cell.angle_gamma   90.00
#
_symmetry.space_group_name_H-M   'P 1'
#
loop_
_entity.id
_entity.type
_entity.pdbx_description
1 polymer ?
#
loop_
_entity_poly.entity_id
_entity_poly.type
_entity_poly.pdbx_seq_one_letter_code
_entity_poly.pdbx_strand_id
1 'polypeptide(L)'
;MEAKHTPETFEQGWAARPFAEQFPELPADRAAWLDRLNVGITDMLLSGLMTDSAADAARNKKFPKIVSQELAKARRAAKATQ
;
A
#
# COMPACT_ATOMS: atom_id res chain seq x y z
N MET A 1 -19.64 17.45 -12.48
CA MET A 1 -18.22 17.17 -12.78
C MET A 1 -17.81 16.04 -11.86
N GLU A 2 -17.59 14.85 -12.42
CA GLU A 2 -17.20 13.67 -11.64
C GLU A 2 -15.86 13.96 -10.95
N ALA A 3 -15.84 13.81 -9.62
CA ALA A 3 -14.62 13.88 -8.86
C ALA A 3 -13.70 12.75 -9.35
N LYS A 4 -12.71 13.10 -10.16
CA LYS A 4 -11.57 12.22 -10.44
C LYS A 4 -10.97 11.92 -9.08
N HIS A 5 -11.10 10.68 -8.63
CA HIS A 5 -10.47 10.18 -7.42
C HIS A 5 -8.96 10.10 -7.70
N THR A 6 -8.30 11.25 -7.71
CA THR A 6 -6.85 11.34 -7.66
C THR A 6 -6.44 10.82 -6.29
N PRO A 7 -5.50 9.86 -6.20
CA PRO A 7 -5.01 9.37 -4.92
C PRO A 7 -4.15 10.47 -4.28
N GLU A 8 -4.81 11.44 -3.66
CA GLU A 8 -4.19 12.52 -2.86
C GLU A 8 -3.48 11.99 -1.60
N THR A 9 -3.45 10.67 -1.38
CA THR A 9 -2.78 10.02 -0.25
C THR A 9 -1.27 9.84 -0.44
N PHE A 10 -0.68 10.19 -1.59
CA PHE A 10 0.76 10.01 -1.78
C PHE A 10 1.61 11.00 -0.97
N GLU A 11 1.12 12.22 -0.71
CA GLU A 11 1.91 13.26 -0.02
C GLU A 11 2.12 12.99 1.48
N GLN A 12 1.28 12.20 2.14
CA GLN A 12 1.49 11.80 3.55
C GLN A 12 2.23 10.47 3.69
N GLY A 13 2.55 9.80 2.58
CA GLY A 13 3.21 8.50 2.55
C GLY A 13 2.32 7.34 3.02
N TRP A 14 2.70 6.12 2.66
CA TRP A 14 1.97 4.89 3.00
C TRP A 14 1.78 4.64 4.50
N ALA A 15 2.47 5.37 5.36
CA ALA A 15 2.41 5.26 6.82
C ALA A 15 1.42 6.22 7.49
N ALA A 16 0.73 7.08 6.73
CA ALA A 16 -0.15 8.11 7.32
C ALA A 16 -1.30 7.54 8.14
N ARG A 17 -1.87 6.40 7.71
CA ARG A 17 -2.97 5.66 8.37
C ARG A 17 -2.83 4.15 8.12
N PRO A 18 -3.45 3.28 8.91
CA PRO A 18 -3.50 1.84 8.60
C PRO A 18 -4.14 1.57 7.23
N PHE A 19 -3.66 0.56 6.51
CA PHE A 19 -4.22 0.22 5.19
C PHE A 19 -5.70 -0.14 5.22
N ALA A 20 -6.20 -0.70 6.33
CA ALA A 20 -7.61 -1.02 6.52
C ALA A 20 -8.51 0.22 6.56
N GLU A 21 -7.99 1.35 7.05
CA GLU A 21 -8.69 2.64 7.09
C GLU A 21 -8.59 3.36 5.73
N GLN A 22 -7.44 3.28 5.07
CA GLN A 22 -7.21 3.91 3.78
C GLN A 22 -8.00 3.22 2.65
N PHE A 23 -8.15 1.90 2.72
CA PHE A 23 -8.79 1.08 1.69
C PHE A 23 -9.76 0.07 2.34
N PRO A 24 -10.98 0.51 2.69
CA PRO A 24 -11.99 -0.35 3.31
C PRO A 24 -12.39 -1.54 2.45
N GLU A 25 -12.13 -1.50 1.13
CA GLU A 25 -12.38 -2.64 0.25
C GLU A 25 -11.37 -3.79 0.41
N LEU A 26 -10.22 -3.57 1.07
CA LEU A 26 -9.23 -4.62 1.29
C LEU A 26 -9.70 -5.61 2.37
N PRO A 27 -9.51 -6.92 2.15
CA PRO A 27 -9.59 -7.90 3.21
C PRO A 27 -8.65 -7.55 4.38
N ALA A 28 -9.11 -7.73 5.62
CA ALA A 28 -8.38 -7.31 6.82
C ALA A 28 -6.97 -7.94 6.92
N ASP A 29 -6.83 -9.21 6.50
CA ASP A 29 -5.55 -9.91 6.45
C ASP A 29 -4.57 -9.28 5.46
N ARG A 30 -5.09 -8.79 4.32
CA ARG A 30 -4.29 -8.13 3.28
C ARG A 30 -3.90 -6.72 3.66
N ALA A 31 -4.80 -5.96 4.26
CA ALA A 31 -4.48 -4.66 4.85
C ALA A 31 -3.35 -4.79 5.88
N ALA A 32 -3.48 -5.71 6.85
CA ALA A 32 -2.46 -5.95 7.87
C ALA A 32 -1.14 -6.47 7.30
N TRP A 33 -1.16 -7.20 6.17
CA TRP A 33 0.05 -7.60 5.47
C TRP A 33 0.77 -6.42 4.81
N LEU A 34 0.02 -5.50 4.18
CA LEU A 34 0.58 -4.27 3.59
C LEU A 34 1.18 -3.34 4.65
N ASP A 35 0.49 -3.17 5.79
CA ASP A 35 1.02 -2.42 6.94
C ASP A 35 2.37 -2.99 7.39
N ARG A 36 2.44 -4.31 7.63
CA ARG A 36 3.68 -4.99 8.03
C ARG A 36 4.79 -4.86 7.00
N LEU A 37 4.47 -4.92 5.71
CA LEU A 37 5.47 -4.81 4.66
C LEU A 37 6.04 -3.39 4.56
N ASN A 38 5.20 -2.36 4.74
CA ASN A 38 5.63 -0.97 4.79
C ASN A 38 6.55 -0.70 6.00
N VAL A 39 6.19 -1.22 7.17
CA VAL A 39 7.04 -1.16 8.37
C VAL A 39 8.36 -1.91 8.14
N GLY A 40 8.31 -3.12 7.58
CA GLY A 40 9.51 -3.92 7.31
C GLY A 40 10.52 -3.25 6.38
N ILE A 41 10.07 -2.51 5.35
CA ILE A 41 10.97 -1.70 4.51
C ILE A 41 11.70 -0.64 5.35
N THR A 42 10.98 -0.01 6.28
CA THR A 42 11.55 1.00 7.18
C THR A 42 12.52 0.36 8.17
N ASP A 43 12.17 -0.77 8.78
CA ASP A 43 13.04 -1.48 9.71
C ASP A 43 14.34 -1.94 9.05
N MET A 44 14.25 -2.49 7.83
CA MET A 44 15.43 -2.90 7.08
C MET A 44 16.35 -1.73 6.73
N LEU A 45 15.78 -0.58 6.36
CA LEU A 45 16.54 0.64 6.09
C LEU A 45 17.24 1.14 7.37
N LEU A 46 16.50 1.27 8.48
CA LEU A 46 17.03 1.77 9.75
C LEU A 46 18.05 0.82 10.38
N SER A 47 17.93 -0.48 10.13
CA SER A 47 18.89 -1.49 10.59
C SER A 47 20.13 -1.59 9.71
N GLY A 48 20.24 -0.80 8.64
CA GLY A 48 21.37 -0.85 7.70
C GLY A 48 21.41 -2.11 6.83
N LEU A 49 20.32 -2.89 6.78
CA LEU A 49 20.19 -4.09 5.93
C LEU A 49 19.74 -3.75 4.50
N MET A 50 19.37 -2.50 4.25
CA MET A 50 18.93 -1.99 2.97
C MET A 50 19.56 -0.61 2.72
N THR A 51 20.03 -0.36 1.49
CA THR A 51 20.54 0.96 1.09
C THR A 51 19.38 1.94 0.88
N ASP A 52 19.66 3.24 0.97
CA ASP A 52 18.67 4.28 0.66
C ASP A 52 18.10 4.12 -0.76
N SER A 53 18.94 3.79 -1.73
CA SER A 53 18.52 3.57 -3.13
C SER A 53 17.59 2.36 -3.28
N ALA A 54 17.80 1.30 -2.50
CA ALA A 54 16.93 0.13 -2.48
C ALA A 54 15.60 0.44 -1.78
N ALA A 55 15.63 1.19 -0.67
CA ALA A 55 14.44 1.64 0.03
C ALA A 55 13.59 2.60 -0.82
N ASP A 56 14.23 3.52 -1.56
CA ASP A 56 13.56 4.38 -2.54
C ASP A 56 12.87 3.55 -3.63
N ALA A 57 13.59 2.60 -4.25
CA ALA A 57 12.99 1.72 -5.25
C ALA A 57 11.85 0.86 -4.68
N ALA A 58 11.96 0.43 -3.42
CA ALA A 58 10.88 -0.29 -2.74
C ALA A 58 9.65 0.61 -2.57
N ARG A 59 9.79 1.81 -1.98
CA ARG A 59 8.68 2.71 -1.65
C ARG A 59 8.03 3.36 -2.87
N ASN A 60 8.82 3.70 -3.89
CA ASN A 60 8.35 4.48 -5.03
C ASN A 60 8.05 3.65 -6.28
N LYS A 61 8.49 2.38 -6.34
CA LYS A 61 8.26 1.51 -7.51
C LYS A 61 7.58 0.20 -7.18
N LYS A 62 8.11 -0.57 -6.21
CA LYS A 62 7.62 -1.94 -5.96
C LYS A 62 6.37 -1.95 -5.09
N PHE A 63 6.41 -1.26 -3.95
CA PHE A 63 5.32 -1.25 -2.99
C PHE A 63 4.00 -0.69 -3.57
N PRO A 64 4.00 0.44 -4.32
CA PRO A 64 2.78 0.94 -4.95
C PRO A 64 2.14 -0.06 -5.92
N LYS A 65 2.96 -0.85 -6.64
CA LYS A 65 2.47 -1.89 -7.54
C LYS A 65 1.78 -3.02 -6.78
N ILE A 66 2.35 -3.44 -5.65
CA ILE A 66 1.75 -4.47 -4.78
C ILE A 66 0.39 -3.98 -4.26
N VAL A 67 0.33 -2.75 -3.72
CA VAL A 67 -0.93 -2.16 -3.24
C VAL A 67 -1.97 -2.13 -4.36
N SER A 68 -1.59 -1.67 -5.55
CA SER A 68 -2.48 -1.61 -6.72
C SER A 68 -3.03 -2.99 -7.12
N GLN A 69 -2.19 -4.03 -7.05
CA GLN A 69 -2.59 -5.40 -7.35
C GLN A 69 -3.58 -5.95 -6.33
N GLU A 70 -3.35 -5.73 -5.03
CA GLU A 70 -4.26 -6.19 -3.98
C GLU A 70 -5.61 -5.47 -4.06
N LEU A 71 -5.63 -4.16 -4.32
CA LEU A 71 -6.86 -3.42 -4.56
C LEU A 71 -7.62 -3.92 -5.79
N ALA A 72 -6.91 -4.22 -6.89
CA ALA A 72 -7.54 -4.78 -8.08
C ALA A 72 -8.17 -6.15 -7.81
N LYS A 73 -7.51 -7.01 -7.02
CA LYS A 73 -8.07 -8.31 -6.61
C LYS A 73 -9.31 -8.14 -5.73
N ALA A 74 -9.23 -7.27 -4.72
CA ALA A 74 -10.36 -7.00 -3.83
C ALA A 74 -11.59 -6.50 -4.60
N ARG A 75 -11.40 -5.56 -5.53
CA ARG A 75 -12.49 -5.04 -6.38
C ARG A 75 -13.08 -6.10 -7.32
N ARG A 76 -12.25 -7.02 -7.84
CA ARG A 76 -12.74 -8.14 -8.67
C ARG A 76 -13.55 -9.13 -7.84
N ALA A 77 -13.10 -9.45 -6.64
CA ALA A 77 -13.83 -10.33 -5.73
C ALA A 77 -15.20 -9.73 -5.35
N ALA A 78 -15.25 -8.43 -5.03
CA ALA A 78 -16.49 -7.74 -4.72
C ALA A 78 -17.51 -7.76 -5.88
N LYS A 79 -17.04 -7.67 -7.12
CA LYS A 79 -17.89 -7.77 -8.33
C LYS A 79 -18.39 -9.18 -8.65
N ALA A 80 -17.70 -10.22 -8.20
CA ALA A 80 -18.09 -11.60 -8.44
C ALA A 80 -19.19 -12.10 -7.48
N THR A 81 -19.43 -11.35 -6.39
CA THR A 81 -20.45 -11.64 -5.38
C THR A 81 -21.72 -10.80 -5.57
N GLN A 82 -21.76 -9.93 -6.59
CA GLN A 82 -22.95 -9.21 -7.05
C GLN A 82 -23.61 -9.96 -8.21
#